data_AF-A0A951K3R7-F1
#
_entry.id   AF-A0A951K3R7-F1
#
_cell.length_a   1.000
_cell.length_b   1.000
_cell.length_c   1.000
_cell.angle_alpha   90.00
_cell.angle_beta   90.00
_cell.angle_gamma   90.00
#
_symmetry.space_group_name_H-M   'P 1'
#
loop_
_entity.id
_entity.type
_entity.pdbx_description
1 polymer ?
#
loop_
_entity_poly.entity_id
_entity_poly.type
_entity_poly.pdbx_seq_one_letter_code
_entity_poly.pdbx_strand_id
1 'polypeptide(L)'
;MHERRGLGAEHASVLVLMPTAVLIFLVLGALAVDAAAVFLAQRQLANAAVAAANDAVAAAVDVDSFYSVGQVRLLPTEAQRIADETVLRLGLDRLSEIRPVASVRGPVVEVTITAR
;
A
#
# COMPACT_ATOMS: atom_id res chain seq x y z
N MET A 1 -30.63 23.20 54.94
CA MET A 1 -31.40 22.58 53.82
C MET A 1 -30.62 22.74 52.53
N HIS A 2 -29.52 21.99 52.29
CA HIS A 2 -28.74 22.13 51.04
C HIS A 2 -27.94 20.90 50.54
N GLU A 3 -27.92 19.75 51.23
CA GLU A 3 -26.99 18.64 50.92
C GLU A 3 -27.50 17.50 50.00
N ARG A 4 -28.74 17.53 49.50
CA ARG A 4 -29.29 16.42 48.69
C ARG A 4 -29.08 16.55 47.17
N ARG A 5 -28.32 17.54 46.68
CA ARG A 5 -28.14 17.79 45.22
C ARG A 5 -26.90 17.15 44.60
N GLY A 6 -25.91 16.69 45.38
CA GLY A 6 -24.63 16.17 44.85
C GLY A 6 -24.74 14.79 44.18
N LEU A 7 -25.33 13.82 44.87
CA LEU A 7 -25.36 12.42 44.41
C LEU A 7 -26.14 12.25 43.09
N GLY A 8 -27.30 12.91 42.94
CA GLY A 8 -28.11 12.81 41.72
C GLY A 8 -27.45 13.45 40.49
N ALA A 9 -26.66 14.52 40.67
CA ALA A 9 -25.93 15.16 39.58
C ALA A 9 -24.74 14.31 39.13
N GLU A 10 -24.01 13.69 40.06
CA GLU A 10 -22.91 12.78 39.73
C GLU A 10 -23.41 11.52 39.01
N HIS A 11 -24.50 10.90 39.49
CA HIS A 11 -25.12 9.76 38.83
C HIS A 11 -25.68 10.12 37.43
N ALA A 12 -26.31 11.29 37.27
CA ALA A 12 -26.76 11.76 35.96
C ALA A 12 -25.60 12.06 35.00
N SER A 13 -24.49 12.60 35.53
CA SER A 13 -23.28 12.86 34.76
C SER A 13 -22.64 11.56 34.27
N VAL A 14 -22.55 10.53 35.11
CA VAL A 14 -22.04 9.20 34.71
C VAL A 14 -22.93 8.54 33.65
N LEU A 15 -24.26 8.66 33.78
CA LEU A 15 -25.23 8.14 32.82
C LEU A 15 -25.12 8.77 31.42
N VAL A 16 -24.57 9.99 31.32
CA VAL A 16 -24.31 10.66 30.05
C VAL A 16 -22.86 10.48 29.58
N LEU A 17 -21.88 10.56 30.49
CA LEU A 17 -20.46 10.50 30.16
C LEU A 17 -20.02 9.12 29.67
N MET A 18 -20.50 8.05 30.29
CA MET A 18 -20.13 6.68 29.87
C MET A 18 -20.54 6.37 28.44
N PRO A 19 -21.83 6.52 28.02
CA PRO A 19 -22.19 6.27 26.63
C PRO A 19 -21.51 7.25 25.67
N THR A 20 -21.29 8.50 26.08
CA THR A 20 -20.55 9.47 25.26
C THR A 20 -19.10 9.03 25.04
N ALA A 21 -18.40 8.60 26.08
CA ALA A 21 -17.04 8.10 26.00
C ALA A 21 -16.97 6.85 25.11
N VAL A 22 -17.91 5.91 25.26
CA VAL A 22 -17.99 4.72 24.40
C VAL A 22 -18.18 5.10 22.93
N LEU A 23 -19.08 6.05 22.62
CA LEU A 23 -19.26 6.54 21.25
C LEU A 23 -17.99 7.18 20.70
N ILE A 24 -17.30 7.99 21.49
CA ILE A 24 -16.02 8.60 21.09
C ILE A 24 -14.98 7.50 20.80
N PHE A 25 -14.82 6.53 21.68
CA PHE A 25 -13.89 5.41 21.47
C PHE A 25 -14.25 4.58 20.23
N LEU A 26 -15.54 4.36 19.98
CA LEU A 26 -16.01 3.64 18.80
C LEU A 26 -15.66 4.39 17.51
N VAL A 27 -15.89 5.71 17.48
CA VAL A 27 -15.51 6.57 16.35
C VAL A 27 -14.00 6.58 16.15
N LEU A 28 -13.22 6.76 17.22
CA LEU A 28 -11.75 6.71 17.15
C LEU A 28 -11.25 5.35 16.65
N GLY A 29 -11.87 4.26 17.10
CA GLY A 29 -11.58 2.91 16.62
C GLY A 29 -11.88 2.73 15.14
N ALA A 30 -13.02 3.24 14.66
CA ALA A 30 -13.37 3.19 13.24
C ALA A 30 -12.37 3.98 12.38
N LEU A 31 -11.97 5.18 12.82
CA LEU A 31 -10.95 5.98 12.14
C LEU A 31 -9.59 5.29 12.12
N ALA A 32 -9.21 4.63 13.23
CA ALA A 32 -7.96 3.88 13.29
C ALA A 32 -7.96 2.69 12.32
N VAL A 33 -9.08 1.97 12.20
CA VAL A 33 -9.24 0.86 11.24
C VAL A 33 -9.15 1.36 9.80
N ASP A 34 -9.82 2.48 9.49
CA ASP A 34 -9.76 3.08 8.16
C ASP A 34 -8.34 3.51 7.78
N ALA A 35 -7.65 4.21 8.68
CA ALA A 35 -6.26 4.61 8.47
C ALA A 35 -5.31 3.40 8.31
N ALA A 36 -5.52 2.34 9.09
CA ALA A 36 -4.74 1.12 9.00
C ALA A 36 -4.94 0.41 7.64
N ALA A 37 -6.17 0.40 7.11
CA ALA A 37 -6.46 -0.17 5.80
C ALA A 37 -5.75 0.60 4.67
N VAL A 38 -5.81 1.93 4.69
CA VAL A 38 -5.11 2.78 3.72
C VAL A 38 -3.59 2.60 3.81
N PHE A 39 -3.03 2.58 5.02
CA PHE A 39 -1.61 2.37 5.23
C PHE A 39 -1.14 1.00 4.71
N LEU A 40 -1.93 -0.05 4.95
CA LEU A 40 -1.61 -1.39 4.45
C LEU A 40 -1.62 -1.43 2.92
N ALA A 41 -2.58 -0.78 2.26
CA ALA A 41 -2.63 -0.70 0.80
C ALA A 41 -1.39 0.02 0.23
N GLN A 42 -0.99 1.16 0.83
CA GLN A 42 0.23 1.87 0.44
C GLN A 42 1.47 0.99 0.62
N ARG A 43 1.55 0.25 1.73
CA ARG A 43 2.68 -0.64 2.01
C ARG A 43 2.74 -1.81 1.02
N GLN A 44 1.60 -2.38 0.66
CA GLN A 44 1.50 -3.44 -0.35
C GLN A 44 1.95 -2.93 -1.72
N LEU A 45 1.52 -1.74 -2.12
CA LEU A 45 1.92 -1.12 -3.39
C LEU A 45 3.43 -0.85 -3.45
N ALA A 46 4.01 -0.34 -2.36
CA ALA A 46 5.45 -0.11 -2.27
C ALA A 46 6.26 -1.42 -2.37
N ASN A 47 5.82 -2.46 -1.67
CA ASN A 47 6.46 -3.78 -1.75
C ASN A 47 6.35 -4.38 -3.15
N ALA A 48 5.21 -4.19 -3.81
CA ALA A 48 4.99 -4.65 -5.18
C ALA A 48 5.88 -3.92 -6.18
N ALA A 49 6.07 -2.61 -6.02
CA ALA A 49 6.96 -1.83 -6.87
C ALA A 49 8.41 -2.32 -6.75
N VAL A 50 8.87 -2.61 -5.53
CA VAL A 50 10.21 -3.18 -5.29
C VAL A 50 10.34 -4.56 -5.90
N ALA A 51 9.35 -5.44 -5.71
CA ALA A 51 9.35 -6.77 -6.30
C ALA A 51 9.38 -6.71 -7.84
N ALA A 52 8.50 -5.91 -8.44
CA ALA A 52 8.42 -5.73 -9.89
C ALA A 52 9.70 -5.12 -10.46
N ALA A 53 10.32 -4.15 -9.77
CA ALA A 53 11.61 -3.59 -10.20
C ALA A 53 12.72 -4.65 -10.19
N ASN A 54 12.81 -5.44 -9.12
CA ASN A 54 13.82 -6.51 -9.02
C ASN A 54 13.63 -7.58 -10.10
N ASP A 55 12.39 -8.04 -10.29
CA ASP A 55 12.06 -9.05 -11.30
C ASP A 55 12.31 -8.49 -12.72
N ALA A 56 11.90 -7.24 -12.99
CA ALA A 56 12.08 -6.59 -14.29
C ALA A 56 13.56 -6.37 -14.63
N VAL A 57 14.40 -5.94 -13.68
CA VAL A 57 15.86 -5.82 -13.91
C VAL A 57 16.47 -7.18 -14.24
N ALA A 58 16.12 -8.21 -13.48
CA ALA A 58 16.69 -9.55 -13.65
C ALA A 58 16.36 -10.14 -15.04
N ALA A 59 15.13 -9.95 -15.50
CA ALA A 59 14.66 -10.47 -16.78
C ALA A 59 15.00 -9.59 -17.99
N ALA A 60 15.17 -8.27 -17.80
CA ALA A 60 15.45 -7.36 -18.89
C ALA A 60 16.87 -7.50 -19.48
N VAL A 61 17.78 -8.21 -18.82
CA VAL A 61 19.16 -8.38 -19.33
C VAL A 61 19.16 -9.26 -20.58
N ASP A 62 19.71 -8.73 -21.66
CA ASP A 62 19.98 -9.47 -22.90
C ASP A 62 21.19 -10.39 -22.73
N VAL A 63 20.92 -11.61 -22.29
CA VAL A 63 21.93 -12.64 -22.00
C VAL A 63 22.71 -13.05 -23.26
N ASP A 64 22.04 -13.10 -24.41
CA ASP A 64 22.67 -13.47 -25.68
C ASP A 64 23.68 -12.42 -26.12
N SER A 65 23.32 -11.14 -26.06
CA SER A 65 24.24 -10.04 -26.33
C SER A 65 25.43 -10.04 -25.34
N PHE A 66 25.17 -10.37 -24.07
CA PHE A 66 26.23 -10.44 -23.07
C PHE A 66 27.26 -11.53 -23.39
N TYR A 67 26.84 -12.75 -23.73
CA TYR A 67 27.77 -13.84 -24.01
C TYR A 67 28.37 -13.82 -25.42
N SER A 68 27.69 -13.23 -26.40
CA SER A 68 28.18 -13.20 -27.80
C SER A 68 29.10 -12.02 -28.10
N VAL A 69 28.78 -10.83 -27.60
CA VAL A 69 29.50 -9.58 -27.89
C VAL A 69 30.03 -8.87 -26.64
N GLY A 70 29.82 -9.42 -25.44
CA GLY A 70 30.31 -8.83 -24.19
C GLY A 70 29.58 -7.55 -23.78
N GLN A 71 28.42 -7.26 -24.40
CA GLN A 71 27.67 -6.04 -24.17
C GLN A 71 26.44 -6.28 -23.31
N VAL A 72 26.33 -5.53 -22.22
CA VAL A 72 25.13 -5.50 -21.37
C VAL A 72 24.10 -4.59 -22.02
N ARG A 73 22.99 -5.18 -22.48
CA ARG A 73 21.85 -4.47 -23.03
C ARG A 73 20.60 -4.82 -22.23
N LEU A 74 19.77 -3.82 -21.95
CA LEU A 74 18.48 -4.00 -21.31
C LEU A 74 17.38 -3.97 -22.37
N LEU A 75 16.42 -4.88 -22.27
CA LEU A 75 15.28 -5.05 -23.16
C LEU A 75 14.03 -4.40 -22.54
N PRO A 76 13.59 -3.21 -23.02
CA PRO A 76 12.49 -2.48 -22.38
C PRO A 76 11.15 -3.22 -22.42
N THR A 77 10.88 -3.93 -23.52
CA THR A 77 9.64 -4.72 -23.68
C THR A 77 9.59 -5.88 -22.68
N GLU A 78 10.73 -6.49 -22.39
CA GLU A 78 10.81 -7.58 -21.43
C GLU A 78 10.66 -7.07 -19.99
N ALA A 79 11.26 -5.93 -19.69
CA ALA A 79 11.07 -5.23 -18.42
C ALA A 79 9.58 -4.94 -18.14
N GLN A 80 8.85 -4.42 -19.13
CA GLN A 80 7.41 -4.14 -19.02
C GLN A 80 6.61 -5.43 -18.82
N ARG A 81 6.85 -6.46 -19.64
CA ARG A 81 6.14 -7.74 -19.55
C ARG A 81 6.25 -8.36 -18.15
N ILE A 82 7.44 -8.32 -17.58
CA ILE A 82 7.70 -8.90 -16.25
C ILE A 82 7.11 -8.03 -15.14
N ALA A 83 7.11 -6.71 -15.29
CA ALA A 83 6.41 -5.83 -14.35
C ALA A 83 4.89 -6.14 -14.33
N ASP A 84 4.28 -6.36 -15.51
CA ASP A 84 2.87 -6.75 -15.65
C ASP A 84 2.60 -8.11 -14.96
N GLU A 85 3.42 -9.13 -15.25
CA GLU A 85 3.31 -10.47 -14.66
C GLU A 85 3.48 -10.46 -13.14
N THR A 86 4.41 -9.65 -12.63
CA THR A 86 4.66 -9.53 -11.19
C THR A 86 3.44 -8.95 -10.46
N VAL A 87 2.80 -7.92 -11.04
CA VAL A 87 1.56 -7.35 -10.48
C VAL A 87 0.44 -8.38 -10.46
N LEU A 88 0.26 -9.15 -11.53
CA LEU A 88 -0.74 -10.23 -11.59
C LEU A 88 -0.48 -11.31 -10.53
N ARG A 89 0.78 -11.73 -10.39
CA ARG A 89 1.20 -12.77 -9.44
C ARG A 89 0.99 -12.35 -7.98
N LEU A 90 1.16 -11.06 -7.68
CA LEU A 90 1.01 -10.53 -6.32
C LEU A 90 -0.46 -10.40 -5.88
N GLY A 91 -1.43 -10.66 -6.76
CA GLY A 91 -2.85 -10.64 -6.39
C GLY A 91 -3.30 -9.29 -5.86
N LEU A 92 -2.82 -8.22 -6.50
CA LEU A 92 -3.26 -6.85 -6.19
C LEU A 92 -4.58 -6.50 -6.90
N ASP A 93 -5.26 -7.49 -7.47
CA ASP A 93 -6.57 -7.40 -8.13
C ASP A 93 -7.68 -6.80 -7.26
N ARG A 94 -7.46 -6.73 -5.93
CA ARG A 94 -8.34 -6.04 -5.00
C ARG A 94 -8.23 -4.51 -5.01
N LEU A 95 -7.17 -3.94 -5.59
CA LEU A 95 -7.08 -2.50 -5.82
C LEU A 95 -7.55 -2.20 -7.24
N SER A 96 -8.37 -1.15 -7.37
CA SER A 96 -8.89 -0.70 -8.65
C SER A 96 -7.79 -0.06 -9.50
N GLU A 97 -7.87 -0.27 -10.82
CA GLU A 97 -7.05 0.42 -11.84
C GLU A 97 -5.53 0.32 -11.65
N ILE A 98 -5.01 -0.82 -11.20
CA ILE A 98 -3.55 -0.99 -11.12
C ILE A 98 -2.92 -0.95 -12.52
N ARG A 99 -1.93 -0.08 -12.69
CA ARG A 99 -1.12 0.03 -13.91
C ARG A 99 0.37 0.10 -13.56
N PRO A 100 1.12 -0.99 -13.79
CA PRO A 100 2.58 -0.95 -13.78
C PRO A 100 3.11 -0.38 -15.10
N VAL A 101 4.14 0.45 -15.00
CA VAL A 101 4.90 1.02 -16.12
C VAL A 101 6.37 0.84 -15.82
N ALA A 102 7.05 0.04 -16.64
CA ALA A 102 8.48 -0.12 -16.63
C ALA A 102 9.11 0.72 -17.74
N SER A 103 10.20 1.42 -17.43
CA SER A 103 11.00 2.14 -18.40
C SER A 103 12.48 1.87 -18.17
N VAL A 104 13.25 1.85 -19.25
CA VAL A 104 14.70 1.64 -19.19
C VAL A 104 15.39 2.97 -19.49
N ARG A 105 16.24 3.42 -18.57
CA ARG A 105 17.07 4.63 -18.70
C ARG A 105 18.54 4.26 -18.54
N GLY A 106 19.22 4.05 -19.69
CA GLY A 106 20.60 3.57 -19.68
C GLY A 106 20.70 2.21 -18.99
N PRO A 107 21.49 2.06 -17.91
CA PRO A 107 21.62 0.80 -17.16
C PRO A 107 20.56 0.63 -16.05
N VAL A 108 19.56 1.52 -15.97
CA VAL A 108 18.54 1.52 -14.90
C VAL A 108 17.19 1.08 -15.45
N VAL A 109 16.49 0.19 -14.75
CA VAL A 109 15.06 -0.08 -14.95
C VAL A 109 14.28 0.64 -13.86
N GLU A 110 13.38 1.52 -14.27
CA GLU A 110 12.46 2.23 -13.39
C GLU A 110 11.07 1.61 -13.53
N VAL A 111 10.49 1.14 -12.43
CA VAL A 111 9.11 0.61 -12.39
C VAL A 111 8.25 1.52 -11.54
N THR A 112 7.19 2.04 -12.14
CA THR A 112 6.16 2.84 -11.49
C THR A 112 4.86 2.05 -11.45
N ILE A 113 4.27 1.87 -10.28
CA ILE A 113 2.95 1.26 -10.15
C ILE A 113 1.98 2.33 -9.66
N THR A 114 0.92 2.53 -10.43
CA THR A 114 -0.20 3.41 -10.08
C THR A 114 -1.43 2.58 -9.74
N ALA A 115 -2.22 3.03 -8.76
CA ALA A 115 -3.48 2.41 -8.33
C ALA A 115 -4.47 3.53 -7.96
N ARG A 116 -5.77 3.26 -8.09
CA ARG A 116 -6.84 4.25 -7.82
C ARG A 116 -7.87 3.76 -6.80
#